data_AF-A0A7S2KQJ5-F1
#
_entry.id   AF-A0A7S2KQJ5-F1
#
_cell.length_a   1.000
_cell.length_b   1.000
_cell.length_c   1.000
_cell.angle_alpha   90.00
_cell.angle_beta   90.00
_cell.angle_gamma   90.00
#
_symmetry.space_group_name_H-M   'P 1'
#
loop_
_entity.id
_entity.type
_entity.pdbx_description
1 polymer ?
#
loop_
_entity_poly.entity_id
_entity_poly.type
_entity_poly.pdbx_seq_one_letter_code
_entity_poly.pdbx_strand_id
1 'polypeptide(L)'
;MMAGLIDAGLPERFSDLAHSPALVPFYLLIVVFMRRYARSRNEINDQLACFSVAETRCFSHDDKAFVRSVIASLFTTEDAFNAHVRGDFRTAVLRQIGTSADIPYWVAMCASLSALPLFADAWLSFESATSAYRVHWAIGSLIIVFVHIPFVLMLVARLSLLKLNTTTRREELAVTLALTLAMGLFACGALLTFPLTWSQDLAVQ
;
A
#
# COMPACT_ATOMS: atom_id res chain seq x y z
N MET A 1 15.02 -9.42 -28.21
CA MET A 1 14.74 -10.12 -26.92
C MET A 1 13.49 -10.99 -27.02
N MET A 2 12.38 -10.54 -27.62
CA MET A 2 11.15 -11.35 -27.77
C MET A 2 11.31 -12.64 -28.59
N ALA A 3 12.03 -12.60 -29.71
CA ALA A 3 12.25 -13.81 -30.54
C ALA A 3 12.89 -14.96 -29.73
N GLY A 4 13.91 -14.64 -28.92
CA GLY A 4 14.56 -15.64 -28.06
C GLY A 4 13.72 -16.15 -26.89
N LEU A 5 12.62 -15.47 -26.51
CA LEU A 5 11.69 -15.96 -25.48
C LEU A 5 10.67 -16.92 -26.08
N ILE A 6 10.18 -16.63 -27.29
CA ILE A 6 9.30 -17.54 -28.05
C ILE A 6 10.06 -18.82 -28.40
N ASP A 7 11.32 -18.69 -28.85
CA ASP A 7 12.19 -19.84 -29.15
C ASP A 7 12.53 -20.66 -27.89
N ALA A 8 12.45 -20.07 -26.69
CA ALA A 8 12.61 -20.76 -25.41
C ALA A 8 11.34 -21.50 -24.94
N GLY A 9 10.29 -21.56 -25.78
CA GLY A 9 9.05 -22.27 -25.47
C GLY A 9 8.10 -21.52 -24.55
N LEU A 10 8.31 -20.22 -24.29
CA LEU A 10 7.30 -19.41 -23.62
C LEU A 10 6.07 -19.26 -24.54
N PRO A 11 4.86 -19.61 -24.08
CA PRO A 11 3.65 -19.36 -24.85
C PRO A 11 3.58 -17.89 -25.25
N GLU A 12 3.23 -17.57 -26.51
CA GLU A 12 3.13 -16.18 -27.02
C GLU A 12 2.34 -15.27 -26.08
N ARG A 13 1.35 -15.81 -25.35
CA ARG A 13 0.51 -15.12 -24.36
C ARG A 13 1.28 -14.57 -23.14
N PHE A 14 2.46 -15.09 -22.82
CA PHE A 14 3.29 -14.52 -21.75
C PHE A 14 3.99 -13.22 -22.17
N SER A 15 4.18 -13.03 -23.48
CA SER A 15 4.72 -11.78 -23.99
C SER A 15 3.75 -10.61 -23.77
N ASP A 16 2.44 -10.88 -23.72
CA ASP A 16 1.41 -9.91 -23.34
C ASP A 16 1.46 -9.56 -21.85
N LEU A 17 1.90 -10.48 -20.98
CA LEU A 17 2.06 -10.21 -19.54
C LEU A 17 3.24 -9.26 -19.27
N ALA A 18 4.28 -9.33 -20.09
CA ALA A 18 5.38 -8.35 -20.11
C ALA A 18 4.94 -6.98 -20.65
N HIS A 19 3.72 -6.86 -21.17
CA HIS A 19 3.13 -5.65 -21.75
C HIS A 19 2.05 -5.04 -20.85
N SER A 20 2.21 -5.01 -19.53
CA SER A 20 1.23 -4.34 -18.68
C SER A 20 1.66 -2.96 -18.18
N PRO A 21 1.73 -1.93 -19.06
CA PRO A 21 1.48 -0.55 -18.64
C PRO A 21 0.20 -0.43 -17.81
N ALA A 22 -0.74 -1.36 -17.92
CA ALA A 22 -1.96 -1.37 -17.12
C ALA A 22 -1.73 -1.52 -15.61
N LEU A 23 -0.58 -2.07 -15.16
CA LEU A 23 -0.22 -2.07 -13.74
C LEU A 23 0.29 -0.71 -13.24
N VAL A 24 0.80 0.15 -14.14
CA VAL A 24 1.34 1.47 -13.76
C VAL A 24 0.27 2.37 -13.12
N PRO A 25 -0.95 2.53 -13.69
CA PRO A 25 -2.04 3.24 -13.02
C PRO A 25 -2.39 2.65 -11.65
N PHE A 26 -2.33 1.33 -11.51
CA PHE A 26 -2.63 0.67 -10.24
C PHE A 26 -1.59 1.01 -9.16
N TYR A 27 -0.29 0.91 -9.48
CA TYR A 27 0.77 1.32 -8.57
C TYR A 27 0.71 2.82 -8.25
N LEU A 28 0.38 3.65 -9.24
CA LEU A 28 0.19 5.08 -9.03
C LEU A 28 -0.89 5.36 -7.98
N LEU A 29 -2.04 4.70 -8.10
CA LEU A 29 -3.12 4.82 -7.13
C LEU A 29 -2.67 4.37 -5.73
N ILE A 30 -2.00 3.21 -5.61
CA ILE A 30 -1.48 2.73 -4.32
C ILE A 30 -0.56 3.78 -3.69
N VAL A 31 0.43 4.30 -4.43
CA VAL A 31 1.35 5.31 -3.91
C VAL A 31 0.60 6.57 -3.46
N VAL A 32 -0.33 7.07 -4.26
CA VAL A 32 -1.15 8.24 -3.91
C VAL A 32 -1.96 8.00 -2.64
N PHE A 33 -2.62 6.85 -2.52
CA PHE A 33 -3.40 6.51 -1.34
C PHE A 33 -2.54 6.38 -0.09
N MET A 34 -1.40 5.68 -0.17
CA MET A 34 -0.47 5.51 0.96
C MET A 34 0.10 6.85 1.43
N ARG A 35 0.48 7.73 0.50
CA ARG A 35 0.96 9.08 0.84
C ARG A 35 -0.12 9.93 1.48
N ARG A 36 -1.33 9.92 0.93
CA ARG A 36 -2.48 10.64 1.53
C ARG A 36 -2.79 10.13 2.92
N TYR A 37 -2.85 8.81 3.10
CA TYR A 37 -3.08 8.19 4.40
C TYR A 37 -2.02 8.59 5.42
N ALA A 38 -0.73 8.52 5.06
CA ALA A 38 0.36 8.95 5.93
C ALA A 38 0.26 10.44 6.31
N ARG A 39 -0.12 11.32 5.37
CA ARG A 39 -0.33 12.75 5.66
C ARG A 39 -1.49 12.97 6.61
N SER A 40 -2.64 12.37 6.36
CA SER A 40 -3.80 12.49 7.23
C SER A 40 -3.48 12.03 8.65
N ARG A 41 -2.63 11.00 8.81
CA ARG A 41 -2.16 10.57 10.13
C ARG A 41 -1.27 11.58 10.83
N ASN A 42 -0.30 12.15 10.11
CA ASN A 42 0.54 13.21 10.66
C ASN A 42 -0.30 14.43 11.03
N GLU A 43 -1.27 14.79 10.19
CA GLU A 43 -2.17 15.90 10.45
C GLU A 43 -3.04 15.65 11.69
N ILE A 44 -3.61 14.46 11.87
CA ILE A 44 -4.35 14.11 13.11
C ILE A 44 -3.42 14.22 14.32
N ASN A 45 -2.20 13.70 14.22
CA ASN A 45 -1.23 13.79 15.30
C ASN A 45 -0.93 15.24 15.68
N ASP A 46 -0.71 16.10 14.69
CA ASP A 46 -0.36 17.50 14.88
C ASP A 46 -1.56 18.30 15.42
N GLN A 47 -2.76 18.04 14.90
CA GLN A 47 -4.00 18.62 15.41
C GLN A 47 -4.25 18.26 16.88
N LEU A 48 -4.00 17.01 17.27
CA LEU A 48 -4.13 16.58 18.67
C LEU A 48 -3.01 17.15 19.56
N ALA A 49 -1.78 17.25 19.06
CA ALA A 49 -0.65 17.81 19.79
C ALA A 49 -0.84 19.32 20.06
N CYS A 50 -1.42 20.03 19.11
CA CYS A 50 -1.68 21.47 19.19
C CYS A 50 -3.12 21.81 19.62
N PHE A 51 -3.94 20.81 19.97
CA PHE A 51 -5.37 21.01 20.23
C PHE A 51 -5.62 22.06 21.30
N SER A 52 -6.55 22.98 21.06
CA SER A 52 -6.94 24.01 22.03
C SER A 52 -8.43 24.29 21.94
N VAL A 53 -9.17 24.12 23.04
CA VAL A 53 -10.61 24.45 23.11
C VAL A 53 -10.88 25.88 22.66
N ALA A 54 -10.01 26.83 23.01
CA ALA A 54 -10.17 28.23 22.63
C ALA A 54 -10.23 28.44 21.12
N GLU A 55 -9.43 27.68 20.36
CA GLU A 55 -9.27 27.78 18.90
C GLU A 55 -10.30 26.94 18.13
N THR A 56 -11.06 26.08 18.81
CA THR A 56 -12.11 25.28 18.16
C THR A 56 -13.18 26.18 17.52
N ARG A 57 -13.56 25.81 16.29
CA ARG A 57 -14.64 26.44 15.53
C ARG A 57 -15.93 25.67 15.78
N CYS A 58 -16.83 26.22 16.58
CA CYS A 58 -18.18 25.71 16.75
C CYS A 58 -19.10 26.31 15.69
N PHE A 59 -20.19 25.60 15.36
CA PHE A 59 -21.18 26.08 14.38
C PHE A 59 -21.89 27.34 14.87
N SER A 60 -22.26 27.37 16.15
CA SER A 60 -22.83 28.55 16.82
C SER A 60 -22.07 28.93 18.09
N HIS A 61 -22.30 30.17 18.56
CA HIS A 61 -21.74 30.64 19.83
C HIS A 61 -22.33 29.89 21.04
N ASP A 62 -23.61 29.51 20.96
CA ASP A 62 -24.31 28.76 22.01
C ASP A 62 -23.74 27.35 22.15
N ASP A 63 -23.42 26.69 21.03
CA ASP A 63 -22.73 25.39 21.04
C ASP A 63 -21.37 25.50 21.73
N LYS A 64 -20.63 26.60 21.50
CA LYS A 64 -19.33 26.82 22.15
C LYS A 64 -19.50 26.97 23.66
N ALA A 65 -20.49 27.73 24.11
CA ALA A 65 -20.79 27.89 25.53
C ALA A 65 -21.21 26.56 26.18
N PHE A 66 -22.04 25.77 25.48
CA PHE A 66 -22.47 24.45 25.94
C PHE A 66 -21.31 23.44 26.02
N VAL A 67 -20.46 23.35 24.98
CA VAL A 67 -19.29 22.46 25.00
C VAL A 67 -18.35 22.84 26.14
N ARG A 68 -18.12 24.15 26.38
CA ARG A 68 -17.31 24.62 27.49
C ARG A 68 -17.90 24.27 28.86
N SER A 69 -19.22 24.36 29.02
CA SER A 69 -19.86 23.99 30.28
C SER A 69 -19.77 22.49 30.56
N VAL A 70 -19.88 21.65 29.52
CA VAL A 70 -19.67 20.20 29.62
C VAL A 70 -18.20 19.87 29.92
N ILE A 71 -17.25 20.57 29.30
CA ILE A 71 -15.82 20.38 29.60
C ILE A 71 -15.53 20.76 31.05
N ALA A 72 -16.04 21.90 31.52
CA ALA A 72 -15.86 22.34 32.91
C ALA A 72 -16.48 21.36 33.91
N SER A 73 -17.62 20.72 33.59
CA SER A 73 -18.24 19.75 34.49
C SER A 73 -17.49 18.41 34.56
N LEU A 74 -16.87 17.97 33.46
CA LEU A 74 -16.16 16.68 33.40
C LEU A 74 -14.68 16.78 33.79
N PHE A 75 -14.01 17.87 33.43
CA PHE A 75 -12.55 18.04 33.57
C PHE A 75 -12.18 19.17 34.53
N THR A 76 -13.14 19.84 35.16
CA THR A 76 -12.97 21.01 36.05
C THR A 76 -12.54 22.28 35.32
N THR A 77 -11.55 22.21 34.42
CA THR A 77 -11.04 23.35 33.65
C THR A 77 -10.80 23.02 32.18
N GLU A 78 -10.82 24.04 31.30
CA GLU A 78 -10.45 23.87 29.89
C GLU A 78 -8.99 23.41 29.73
N ASP A 79 -8.09 23.86 30.62
CA ASP A 79 -6.67 23.47 30.59
C ASP A 79 -6.45 22.00 30.93
N ALA A 80 -7.19 21.47 31.92
CA ALA A 80 -7.14 20.05 32.26
C ALA A 80 -7.63 19.19 31.09
N PHE A 81 -8.69 19.63 30.40
CA PHE A 81 -9.16 18.96 29.18
C PHE A 81 -8.14 19.04 28.04
N ASN A 82 -7.57 20.21 27.76
CA ASN A 82 -6.52 20.37 26.75
C ASN A 82 -5.31 19.46 27.04
N ALA A 83 -4.89 19.38 28.31
CA ALA A 83 -3.81 18.49 28.74
C ALA A 83 -4.16 17.01 28.52
N HIS A 84 -5.38 16.60 28.86
CA HIS A 84 -5.87 15.25 28.61
C HIS A 84 -5.91 14.91 27.11
N VAL A 85 -6.39 15.85 26.27
CA VAL A 85 -6.45 15.66 24.81
C VAL A 85 -5.06 15.49 24.21
N ARG A 86 -4.12 16.38 24.57
CA ARG A 86 -2.73 16.36 24.07
C ARG A 86 -1.91 15.17 24.61
N GLY A 87 -2.32 14.61 25.75
CA GLY A 87 -1.66 13.49 26.44
C GLY A 87 -2.34 12.15 26.18
N ASP A 88 -3.18 11.72 27.13
CA ASP A 88 -3.76 10.38 27.17
C ASP A 88 -4.62 10.07 25.94
N PHE A 89 -5.49 11.00 25.55
CA PHE A 89 -6.38 10.79 24.41
C PHE A 89 -5.58 10.68 23.11
N ARG A 90 -4.63 11.59 22.85
CA ARG A 90 -3.71 11.50 21.71
C ARG A 90 -2.98 10.16 21.70
N THR A 91 -2.48 9.71 22.84
CA THR A 91 -1.77 8.42 22.95
C THR A 91 -2.69 7.24 22.61
N ALA A 92 -3.94 7.26 23.10
CA ALA A 92 -4.93 6.24 22.79
C ALA A 92 -5.29 6.21 21.29
N VAL A 93 -5.50 7.39 20.68
CA VAL A 93 -5.78 7.52 19.25
C VAL A 93 -4.60 7.02 18.41
N LEU A 94 -3.37 7.45 18.71
CA LEU A 94 -2.17 6.99 18.01
C LEU A 94 -1.93 5.50 18.18
N ARG A 95 -2.27 4.91 19.33
CA ARG A 95 -2.19 3.46 19.55
C ARG A 95 -3.18 2.70 18.66
N GLN A 96 -4.39 3.22 18.45
CA GLN A 96 -5.39 2.59 17.58
C GLN A 96 -5.06 2.73 16.09
N ILE A 97 -4.59 3.90 15.68
CA ILE A 97 -4.18 4.16 14.30
C ILE A 97 -2.85 3.45 13.98
N GLY A 98 -2.04 3.18 15.00
CA GLY A 98 -0.69 2.64 14.94
C GLY A 98 0.37 3.72 15.10
N THR A 99 1.53 3.36 15.64
CA THR A 99 2.65 4.28 15.87
C THR A 99 3.52 4.47 14.62
N SER A 100 3.51 3.49 13.71
CA SER A 100 4.17 3.60 12.41
C SER A 100 3.13 3.57 11.30
N ALA A 101 3.43 4.24 10.19
CA ALA A 101 2.72 4.05 8.93
C ALA A 101 3.06 2.70 8.27
N ASP A 102 3.59 1.75 9.04
CA ASP A 102 3.79 0.38 8.61
C ASP A 102 2.43 -0.29 8.50
N ILE A 103 2.22 -0.93 7.35
CA ILE A 103 1.08 -1.83 7.17
C ILE A 103 1.47 -3.15 7.83
N PRO A 104 0.68 -3.68 8.78
CA PRO A 104 0.92 -5.01 9.31
C PRO A 104 0.92 -6.03 8.19
N TYR A 105 1.88 -6.98 8.22
CA TYR A 105 2.04 -7.97 7.14
C TYR A 105 0.74 -8.71 6.82
N TRP A 106 -0.03 -9.09 7.85
CA TRP A 106 -1.30 -9.81 7.66
C TRP A 106 -2.33 -8.97 6.88
N VAL A 107 -2.36 -7.65 7.06
CA VAL A 107 -3.25 -6.76 6.29
C VAL A 107 -2.81 -6.73 4.83
N ALA A 108 -1.50 -6.60 4.59
CA ALA A 108 -0.94 -6.62 3.23
C ALA A 108 -1.18 -7.98 2.55
N MET A 109 -1.09 -9.08 3.30
CA MET A 109 -1.43 -10.42 2.86
C MET A 109 -2.92 -10.54 2.48
N CYS A 110 -3.83 -10.08 3.34
CA CYS A 110 -5.27 -10.06 3.03
C CYS A 110 -5.58 -9.23 1.77
N ALA A 111 -4.94 -8.08 1.60
CA ALA A 111 -5.11 -7.26 0.39
C ALA A 111 -4.62 -7.99 -0.88
N SER A 112 -3.54 -8.77 -0.75
CA SER A 112 -2.93 -9.53 -1.84
C SER A 112 -3.79 -10.69 -2.33
N LEU A 113 -4.74 -11.19 -1.51
CA LEU A 113 -5.68 -12.24 -1.92
C LEU A 113 -6.52 -11.85 -3.14
N SER A 114 -6.74 -10.54 -3.36
CA SER A 114 -7.44 -10.04 -4.54
C SER A 114 -6.75 -10.37 -5.87
N ALA A 115 -5.46 -10.73 -5.85
CA ALA A 115 -4.72 -11.14 -7.03
C ALA A 115 -4.90 -12.65 -7.36
N LEU A 116 -5.41 -13.48 -6.45
CA LEU A 116 -5.57 -14.93 -6.68
C LEU A 116 -6.41 -15.27 -7.92
N PRO A 117 -7.55 -14.61 -8.20
CA PRO A 117 -8.33 -14.88 -9.40
C PRO A 117 -7.50 -14.71 -10.69
N LEU A 118 -6.63 -13.70 -10.75
CA LEU A 118 -5.77 -13.46 -11.92
C LEU A 118 -4.81 -14.63 -12.17
N PHE A 119 -4.21 -15.18 -11.11
CA PHE A 119 -3.32 -16.34 -11.22
C PHE A 119 -4.07 -17.65 -11.51
N ALA A 120 -5.29 -17.78 -11.01
CA ALA A 120 -6.17 -18.92 -11.28
C ALA A 120 -6.63 -18.94 -12.75
N ASP A 121 -7.02 -17.78 -13.29
CA ASP A 121 -7.39 -17.64 -14.71
C ASP A 121 -6.19 -17.96 -15.61
N ALA A 122 -5.00 -17.48 -15.25
CA ALA A 122 -3.76 -17.81 -15.96
C ALA A 122 -3.47 -19.33 -15.91
N TRP A 123 -3.64 -19.97 -14.75
CA TRP A 123 -3.48 -21.42 -14.62
C TRP A 123 -4.44 -22.19 -15.54
N LEU A 124 -5.72 -21.80 -15.57
CA LEU A 124 -6.74 -22.45 -16.40
C LEU A 124 -6.42 -22.33 -17.90
N SER A 125 -5.69 -21.28 -18.31
CA SER A 125 -5.28 -21.08 -19.70
C SER A 125 -4.20 -22.06 -20.19
N PHE A 126 -3.55 -22.82 -19.31
CA PHE A 126 -2.48 -23.76 -19.64
C PHE A 126 -2.97 -25.15 -20.03
N GLU A 127 -3.96 -25.23 -20.92
CA GLU A 127 -4.60 -26.50 -21.34
C GLU A 127 -3.61 -27.53 -21.89
N SER A 128 -2.55 -27.09 -22.59
CA SER A 128 -1.52 -27.94 -23.19
C SER A 128 -0.28 -28.17 -22.31
N ALA A 129 -0.18 -27.53 -21.15
CA ALA A 129 1.02 -27.65 -20.31
C ALA A 129 1.04 -28.96 -19.51
N THR A 130 2.25 -29.46 -19.24
CA THR A 130 2.46 -30.66 -18.40
C THR A 130 1.93 -30.44 -16.98
N SER A 131 1.53 -31.52 -16.30
CA SER A 131 1.06 -31.47 -14.91
C SER A 131 2.13 -30.90 -13.98
N ALA A 132 3.41 -31.21 -14.22
CA ALA A 132 4.54 -30.66 -13.51
C ALA A 132 4.58 -29.14 -13.66
N TYR A 133 4.58 -28.60 -14.89
CA TYR A 133 4.60 -27.15 -15.12
C TYR A 133 3.43 -26.46 -14.43
N ARG A 134 2.23 -27.03 -14.54
CA ARG A 134 1.05 -26.55 -13.82
C ARG A 134 1.38 -26.46 -12.34
N VAL A 135 1.65 -27.56 -11.63
CA VAL A 135 1.93 -27.54 -10.17
C VAL A 135 2.95 -26.46 -9.78
N HIS A 136 4.02 -26.28 -10.55
CA HIS A 136 5.00 -25.21 -10.31
C HIS A 136 4.39 -23.82 -10.42
N TRP A 137 3.54 -23.54 -11.41
CA TRP A 137 2.79 -22.29 -11.51
C TRP A 137 1.95 -22.01 -10.28
N ALA A 138 1.24 -23.01 -9.73
CA ALA A 138 0.43 -22.81 -8.51
C ALA A 138 1.32 -22.45 -7.33
N ILE A 139 2.36 -23.24 -7.06
CA ILE A 139 3.28 -23.00 -5.94
C ILE A 139 3.86 -21.60 -6.04
N GLY A 140 4.34 -21.25 -7.23
CA GLY A 140 4.91 -19.94 -7.45
C GLY A 140 3.88 -18.82 -7.30
N SER A 141 2.66 -18.98 -7.82
CA SER A 141 1.58 -17.99 -7.67
C SER A 141 1.25 -17.76 -6.20
N LEU A 142 1.25 -18.81 -5.38
CA LEU A 142 1.11 -18.71 -3.93
C LEU A 142 2.28 -17.93 -3.32
N ILE A 143 3.53 -18.17 -3.72
CA ILE A 143 4.69 -17.39 -3.26
C ILE A 143 4.55 -15.91 -3.65
N ILE A 144 4.07 -15.61 -4.85
CA ILE A 144 3.86 -14.23 -5.29
C ILE A 144 2.79 -13.56 -4.42
N VAL A 145 1.63 -14.19 -4.27
CA VAL A 145 0.48 -13.64 -3.53
C VAL A 145 0.74 -13.52 -2.04
N PHE A 146 1.34 -14.54 -1.42
CA PHE A 146 1.49 -14.60 0.03
C PHE A 146 2.79 -14.01 0.55
N VAL A 147 3.80 -13.80 -0.31
CA VAL A 147 5.12 -13.29 0.10
C VAL A 147 5.50 -12.03 -0.67
N HIS A 148 5.53 -12.07 -2.01
CA HIS A 148 6.07 -10.94 -2.79
C HIS A 148 5.15 -9.73 -2.76
N ILE A 149 3.87 -9.86 -3.09
CA ILE A 149 2.93 -8.72 -3.11
C ILE A 149 2.85 -8.07 -1.72
N PRO A 150 2.70 -8.80 -0.60
CA PRO A 150 2.69 -8.20 0.74
C PRO A 150 3.98 -7.45 1.07
N PHE A 151 5.13 -8.05 0.77
CA PHE A 151 6.44 -7.42 0.97
C PHE A 151 6.56 -6.12 0.17
N VAL A 152 6.15 -6.16 -1.10
CA VAL A 152 6.13 -5.03 -2.01
C VAL A 152 5.21 -3.91 -1.51
N LEU A 153 4.00 -4.23 -1.04
CA LEU A 153 3.09 -3.25 -0.46
C LEU A 153 3.67 -2.60 0.80
N MET A 154 4.32 -3.37 1.67
CA MET A 154 5.00 -2.82 2.85
C MET A 154 6.17 -1.91 2.48
N LEU A 155 6.96 -2.30 1.47
CA LEU A 155 8.04 -1.48 0.94
C LEU A 155 7.49 -0.16 0.37
N VAL A 156 6.39 -0.20 -0.40
CA VAL A 156 5.71 1.01 -0.89
C VAL A 156 5.28 1.89 0.25
N ALA A 157 4.65 1.33 1.27
CA ALA A 157 4.17 2.10 2.41
C ALA A 157 5.33 2.87 3.06
N ARG A 158 6.48 2.21 3.25
CA ARG A 158 7.70 2.83 3.80
C ARG A 158 8.30 3.87 2.87
N LEU A 159 8.47 3.56 1.59
CA LEU A 159 9.01 4.50 0.60
C LEU A 159 8.07 5.70 0.40
N SER A 160 6.76 5.52 0.58
CA SER A 160 5.78 6.60 0.52
C SER A 160 5.97 7.62 1.64
N LEU A 161 6.63 7.26 2.74
CA LEU A 161 6.99 8.18 3.82
C LEU A 161 8.17 9.08 3.45
N LEU A 162 8.98 8.67 2.46
CA LEU A 162 10.05 9.51 1.97
C LEU A 162 9.46 10.78 1.39
N LYS A 163 9.98 11.91 1.86
CA LYS A 163 9.62 13.23 1.36
C LYS A 163 8.10 13.48 1.42
N LEU A 164 7.48 13.19 2.57
CA LEU A 164 6.04 13.41 2.77
C LEU A 164 5.65 14.90 2.69
N ASN A 165 6.55 15.77 3.17
CA ASN A 165 6.40 17.22 3.27
C ASN A 165 6.76 17.93 1.95
N THR A 166 6.10 17.55 0.86
CA THR A 166 6.23 18.25 -0.43
C THR A 166 5.53 19.60 -0.35
N THR A 167 6.19 20.66 -0.80
CA THR A 167 5.63 22.03 -0.76
C THR A 167 4.90 22.40 -2.04
N THR A 168 5.21 21.75 -3.16
CA THR A 168 4.63 22.05 -4.47
C THR A 168 3.96 20.84 -5.12
N ARG A 169 2.95 21.09 -5.96
CA ARG A 169 2.29 20.03 -6.75
C ARG A 169 3.24 19.32 -7.72
N ARG A 170 4.23 20.04 -8.27
CA ARG A 170 5.24 19.48 -9.18
C ARG A 170 6.14 18.49 -8.45
N GLU A 171 6.57 18.84 -7.25
CA GLU A 171 7.37 17.97 -6.39
C GLU A 171 6.59 16.72 -5.98
N GLU A 172 5.32 16.87 -5.60
CA GLU A 172 4.47 15.72 -5.27
C GLU A 172 4.29 14.78 -6.46
N LEU A 173 4.02 15.33 -7.64
CA LEU A 173 3.90 14.55 -8.87
C LEU A 173 5.22 13.81 -9.17
N ALA A 174 6.36 14.50 -9.09
CA ALA A 174 7.67 13.90 -9.35
C ALA A 174 7.99 12.75 -8.40
N VAL A 175 7.78 12.93 -7.09
CA VAL A 175 7.99 11.86 -6.09
C VAL A 175 7.06 10.68 -6.35
N THR A 176 5.79 10.96 -6.60
CA THR A 176 4.79 9.92 -6.86
C THR A 176 5.12 9.11 -8.11
N LEU A 177 5.51 9.78 -9.21
CA LEU A 177 5.94 9.11 -10.44
C LEU A 177 7.23 8.30 -10.25
N ALA A 178 8.22 8.85 -9.54
CA ALA A 178 9.47 8.15 -9.25
C ALA A 178 9.23 6.86 -8.44
N LEU A 179 8.39 6.93 -7.40
CA LEU A 179 7.99 5.77 -6.60
C LEU A 179 7.22 4.75 -7.45
N THR A 180 6.27 5.21 -8.27
CA THR A 180 5.49 4.35 -9.16
C THR A 180 6.39 3.61 -10.16
N LEU A 181 7.36 4.33 -10.76
CA LEU A 181 8.30 3.74 -11.71
C LEU A 181 9.23 2.73 -11.03
N ALA A 182 9.80 3.08 -9.87
CA ALA A 182 10.65 2.16 -9.10
C ALA A 182 9.90 0.87 -8.75
N MET A 183 8.62 1.01 -8.41
CA MET A 183 7.72 -0.11 -8.13
C MET A 183 7.40 -0.97 -9.34
N GLY A 184 7.10 -0.34 -10.47
CA GLY A 184 6.90 -1.04 -11.73
C GLY A 184 8.15 -1.82 -12.13
N LEU A 185 9.34 -1.21 -12.03
CA LEU A 185 10.61 -1.86 -12.34
C LEU A 185 10.89 -3.05 -11.40
N PHE A 186 10.64 -2.90 -10.09
CA PHE A 186 10.79 -3.98 -9.13
C PHE A 186 9.83 -5.15 -9.43
N ALA A 187 8.56 -4.85 -9.69
CA ALA A 187 7.56 -5.86 -10.03
C ALA A 187 7.90 -6.59 -11.33
N CYS A 188 8.30 -5.86 -12.38
CA CYS A 188 8.77 -6.45 -13.63
C CYS A 188 10.01 -7.33 -13.40
N GLY A 189 10.98 -6.88 -12.59
CA GLY A 189 12.14 -7.68 -12.23
C GLY A 189 11.77 -8.99 -11.55
N ALA A 190 10.88 -8.94 -10.55
CA ALA A 190 10.39 -10.12 -9.84
C ALA A 190 9.62 -11.09 -10.76
N LEU A 191 8.81 -10.56 -11.68
CA LEU A 191 8.09 -11.37 -12.67
C LEU A 191 9.02 -11.99 -13.71
N LEU A 192 10.14 -11.35 -14.06
CA LEU A 192 11.11 -11.89 -15.01
C LEU A 192 11.98 -12.99 -14.38
N THR A 193 12.39 -12.84 -13.12
CA THR A 193 13.23 -13.84 -12.44
C THR A 193 12.46 -15.11 -12.09
N PHE A 194 11.15 -15.03 -11.97
CA PHE A 194 10.34 -16.13 -11.50
C PHE A 194 10.19 -17.28 -12.52
N PRO A 195 9.91 -17.06 -13.82
CA PRO A 195 9.98 -18.11 -14.83
C PRO A 195 11.42 -18.59 -15.08
N LEU A 196 12.40 -17.67 -15.07
CA LEU A 196 13.80 -17.96 -15.38
C LEU A 196 14.50 -18.83 -14.34
N THR A 197 14.03 -18.82 -13.10
CA THR A 197 14.65 -19.65 -12.05
C THR A 197 14.28 -21.13 -12.19
N TRP A 198 13.14 -21.48 -12.80
CA TRP A 198 12.57 -22.83 -12.70
C TRP A 198 12.24 -23.52 -14.05
N SER A 199 12.43 -22.86 -15.20
CA SER A 199 12.02 -23.42 -16.50
C SER A 199 13.06 -24.27 -17.24
N GLN A 200 14.29 -24.43 -16.74
CA GLN A 200 15.36 -25.05 -17.55
C GLN A 200 15.17 -26.56 -17.83
N ASP A 201 14.41 -27.28 -17.01
CA ASP A 201 14.28 -28.74 -17.13
C ASP A 201 12.91 -29.24 -17.65
N LEU A 202 11.95 -28.34 -17.94
CA LEU A 202 10.55 -28.74 -18.23
C LEU A 202 10.09 -28.49 -19.68
N ALA A 203 10.92 -27.92 -20.55
CA ALA A 203 10.56 -27.59 -21.93
C ALA A 203 10.97 -28.64 -22.98
N VAL A 204 11.57 -29.77 -22.57
CA VAL A 204 12.04 -30.80 -23.51
C VAL A 204 11.41 -32.14 -23.19
N GLN A 205 10.24 -32.39 -23.81
CA GLN A 205 9.73 -33.69 -24.27
C GLN A 205 8.45 -33.47 -25.08
#